data_AF-A0A9W9S668-F1
#
_entry.id   AF-A0A9W9S668-F1
#
_cell.length_a   1.000
_cell.length_b   1.000
_cell.length_c   1.000
_cell.angle_alpha   90.00
_cell.angle_beta   90.00
_cell.angle_gamma   90.00
#
_symmetry.space_group_name_H-M   'P 1'
#
loop_
_entity.id
_entity.type
_entity.pdbx_description
1 polymer ?
#
loop_
_entity_poly.entity_id
_entity_poly.type
_entity_poly.pdbx_seq_one_letter_code
_entity_poly.pdbx_strand_id
1 'polypeptide(L)'
;MDPVSVLGLVETCYTLGVKILDICSTWKHADSEVEKRVIIIESCWDRTKRQVDFVMRITSIMDEDHCRMMDELLNQLVLSLSLAMSSLETVIEKRSSARSGVFRLGFRAKKAAWVWKKEALDGIISELEEWQRRFDPSWFLLMKIANPVLDRELALAKTTEAKAHGLATAAKTPLALATGLRNVLSPSTEQTRSIVLKELQMEWLDIPFSVARMGRGRQGNDKKWYIVDTIELGQAARVRDVMQDVRVLATKLSQADPLAFGLLNCKGIVPVLQQPVSPTPPTQLTLDPSTSSSSLSRAHSPSPGQVRYSHIQLIFRVPRRTEKLQSLRQLLLHADEHISLSRKVYMARELAKAVNYVHTFAFVHKNVRPESVLCFEDPQAASSHAFLVGFGAFRGADAGTMMGEI
;
A
#
# COMPACT_ATOMS: atom_id res chain seq x y z
N MET A 1 13.57 -27.85 -8.77
CA MET A 1 12.21 -28.45 -8.72
C MET A 1 11.63 -28.43 -10.13
N ASP A 2 10.98 -29.50 -10.56
CA ASP A 2 10.28 -29.50 -11.85
C ASP A 2 8.90 -28.82 -11.72
N PRO A 3 8.35 -28.22 -12.81
CA PRO A 3 7.01 -27.64 -12.78
C PRO A 3 5.87 -28.64 -12.51
N VAL A 4 6.14 -29.94 -12.59
CA VAL A 4 5.15 -31.02 -12.45
C VAL A 4 4.83 -31.28 -10.97
N SER A 5 5.82 -31.18 -10.08
CA SER A 5 5.61 -31.30 -8.63
C SER A 5 4.70 -30.18 -8.10
N VAL A 6 4.91 -28.94 -8.57
CA VAL A 6 4.11 -27.78 -8.19
C VAL A 6 2.65 -27.93 -8.67
N LEU A 7 2.44 -28.43 -9.90
CA LEU A 7 1.11 -28.74 -10.42
C LEU A 7 0.36 -29.74 -9.53
N GLY A 8 1.03 -30.82 -9.11
CA GLY A 8 0.43 -31.84 -8.24
C GLY A 8 0.05 -31.31 -6.85
N LEU A 9 0.87 -30.42 -6.27
CA LEU A 9 0.55 -29.76 -5.00
C LEU A 9 -0.68 -28.85 -5.12
N VAL A 10 -0.78 -28.09 -6.20
CA VAL A 10 -1.93 -27.21 -6.45
C VAL A 10 -3.21 -28.02 -6.66
N GLU A 11 -3.16 -29.11 -7.42
CA GLU A 11 -4.30 -30.00 -7.61
C GLU A 11 -4.78 -30.61 -6.28
N THR A 12 -3.83 -31.00 -5.43
CA THR A 12 -4.11 -31.50 -4.08
C THR A 12 -4.78 -30.42 -3.22
N CYS A 13 -4.24 -29.19 -3.23
CA CYS A 13 -4.85 -28.06 -2.54
C CYS A 13 -6.28 -27.81 -3.01
N TYR A 14 -6.54 -27.87 -4.32
CA TYR A 14 -7.88 -27.63 -4.88
C TYR A 14 -8.87 -28.70 -4.50
N THR A 15 -8.44 -29.95 -4.53
CA THR A 15 -9.27 -31.08 -4.11
C THR A 15 -9.66 -30.96 -2.63
N LEU A 16 -8.70 -30.63 -1.76
CA LEU A 16 -8.95 -30.45 -0.32
C LEU A 16 -9.83 -29.22 -0.05
N GLY A 17 -9.51 -28.08 -0.67
CA GLY A 17 -10.25 -26.83 -0.46
C GLY A 17 -11.71 -26.92 -0.90
N VAL A 18 -12.01 -27.58 -2.03
CA VAL A 18 -13.39 -27.83 -2.47
C VAL A 18 -14.14 -28.68 -1.44
N LYS A 19 -13.54 -29.77 -0.95
CA LYS A 19 -14.17 -30.62 0.08
C LYS A 19 -14.45 -29.86 1.38
N ILE A 20 -13.51 -29.03 1.83
CA ILE A 20 -13.68 -28.16 3.00
C ILE A 20 -14.85 -27.21 2.79
N LEU A 21 -14.91 -26.53 1.65
CA LEU A 21 -15.99 -25.60 1.32
C LEU A 21 -17.34 -26.30 1.24
N ASP A 22 -17.41 -27.49 0.64
CA ASP A 22 -18.64 -28.28 0.58
C ASP A 22 -19.16 -28.57 2.00
N ILE A 23 -18.29 -29.03 2.92
CA ILE A 23 -18.67 -29.26 4.32
C ILE A 23 -19.12 -27.96 4.98
N CYS A 24 -18.36 -26.88 4.85
CA CYS A 24 -18.65 -25.58 5.46
C CYS A 24 -19.99 -25.02 4.97
N SER A 25 -20.30 -25.18 3.68
CA SER A 25 -21.55 -24.73 3.07
C SER A 25 -22.77 -25.39 3.70
N THR A 26 -22.67 -26.67 4.08
CA THR A 26 -23.76 -27.39 4.79
C THR A 26 -24.05 -26.80 6.17
N TRP A 27 -23.13 -26.00 6.73
CA TRP A 27 -23.28 -25.36 8.03
C TRP A 27 -23.70 -23.89 7.92
N LYS A 28 -23.72 -23.32 6.71
CA LYS A 28 -23.98 -21.89 6.48
C LYS A 28 -25.30 -21.41 7.05
N HIS A 29 -26.36 -22.22 6.94
CA HIS A 29 -27.69 -21.88 7.46
C HIS A 29 -27.94 -22.37 8.91
N ALA A 30 -26.91 -22.81 9.63
CA ALA A 30 -27.08 -23.36 10.97
C ALA A 30 -27.22 -22.28 12.04
N ASP A 31 -26.50 -21.16 11.91
CA ASP A 31 -26.46 -20.06 12.87
C ASP A 31 -25.72 -18.85 12.27
N SER A 32 -26.07 -17.63 12.69
CA SER A 32 -25.49 -16.39 12.13
C SER A 32 -23.97 -16.22 12.41
N GLU A 33 -23.45 -16.74 13.52
CA GLU A 33 -22.00 -16.68 13.79
C GLU A 33 -21.22 -17.71 12.98
N VAL A 34 -21.84 -18.85 12.69
CA VAL A 34 -21.29 -19.90 11.83
C VAL A 34 -21.32 -19.43 10.38
N GLU A 35 -22.42 -18.82 9.94
CA GLU A 35 -22.55 -18.22 8.61
C GLU A 35 -21.43 -17.23 8.32
N LYS A 36 -21.18 -16.30 9.26
CA LYS A 36 -20.09 -15.31 9.14
C LYS A 36 -18.73 -15.98 8.95
N ARG A 37 -18.43 -17.05 9.69
CA ARG A 37 -17.16 -17.80 9.58
C ARG A 37 -17.05 -18.54 8.26
N VAL A 38 -18.13 -19.17 7.81
CA VAL A 38 -18.17 -19.83 6.50
C VAL A 38 -17.89 -18.82 5.39
N ILE A 39 -18.48 -17.61 5.45
CA ILE A 39 -18.20 -16.53 4.50
C ILE A 39 -16.72 -16.12 4.53
N ILE A 40 -16.10 -16.02 5.72
CA ILE A 40 -14.66 -15.71 5.84
C ILE A 40 -13.83 -16.81 5.18
N ILE A 41 -14.12 -18.08 5.43
CA ILE A 41 -13.41 -19.21 4.80
C ILE A 41 -13.58 -19.19 3.28
N GLU A 42 -14.80 -18.99 2.78
CA GLU A 42 -15.08 -18.84 1.34
C GLU A 42 -14.24 -17.71 0.72
N SER A 43 -14.18 -16.55 1.38
CA SER A 43 -13.39 -15.39 0.93
C SER A 43 -11.89 -15.64 0.99
N CYS A 44 -11.38 -16.27 2.06
CA CYS A 44 -9.97 -16.62 2.18
C CYS A 44 -9.58 -17.62 1.10
N TRP A 45 -10.40 -18.65 0.88
CA TRP A 45 -10.13 -19.66 -0.13
C TRP A 45 -10.15 -19.08 -1.56
N ASP A 46 -11.15 -18.26 -1.91
CA ASP A 46 -11.21 -17.60 -3.22
C ASP A 46 -9.96 -16.76 -3.49
N ARG A 47 -9.51 -15.99 -2.48
CA ARG A 47 -8.25 -15.24 -2.55
C ARG A 47 -7.05 -16.14 -2.80
N THR A 48 -6.88 -17.18 -1.98
CA THR A 48 -5.77 -18.14 -2.09
C THR A 48 -5.75 -18.79 -3.48
N LYS A 49 -6.91 -19.27 -3.95
CA LYS A 49 -7.06 -19.89 -5.26
C LYS A 49 -6.62 -18.96 -6.39
N ARG A 50 -7.08 -17.71 -6.40
CA ARG A 50 -6.69 -16.73 -7.44
C ARG A 50 -5.18 -16.47 -7.47
N GLN A 51 -4.55 -16.34 -6.31
CA GLN A 51 -3.10 -16.12 -6.23
C GLN A 51 -2.33 -17.35 -6.70
N VAL A 52 -2.70 -18.55 -6.25
CA VAL A 52 -2.06 -19.81 -6.65
C VAL A 52 -2.25 -20.08 -8.15
N ASP A 53 -3.46 -19.93 -8.70
CA ASP A 53 -3.75 -20.01 -10.15
C ASP A 53 -2.90 -19.04 -10.96
N PHE A 54 -2.63 -17.85 -10.41
CA PHE A 54 -1.77 -16.88 -11.07
C PHE A 54 -0.31 -17.32 -11.05
N VAL A 55 0.19 -17.77 -9.89
CA VAL A 55 1.59 -18.24 -9.78
C VAL A 55 1.85 -19.39 -10.76
N MET A 56 0.91 -20.33 -10.89
CA MET A 56 1.03 -21.43 -11.86
C MET A 56 1.22 -20.97 -13.31
N ARG A 57 0.64 -19.83 -13.69
CA ARG A 57 0.77 -19.28 -15.04
C ARG A 57 2.12 -18.60 -15.28
N ILE A 58 2.80 -18.18 -14.21
CA ILE A 58 4.11 -17.51 -14.27
C ILE A 58 5.26 -18.41 -13.80
N THR A 59 5.02 -19.68 -13.45
CA THR A 59 6.08 -20.60 -12.98
C THR A 59 7.26 -20.70 -13.95
N SER A 60 7.02 -20.58 -15.26
CA SER A 60 8.06 -20.66 -16.30
C SER A 60 9.10 -19.52 -16.25
N ILE A 61 8.78 -18.40 -15.60
CA ILE A 61 9.67 -17.22 -15.50
C ILE A 61 10.23 -17.03 -14.08
N MET A 62 9.90 -17.93 -13.17
CA MET A 62 10.43 -17.92 -11.81
C MET A 62 11.81 -18.58 -11.80
N ASP A 63 12.76 -18.00 -11.08
CA ASP A 63 14.05 -18.66 -10.84
C ASP A 63 13.92 -19.82 -9.83
N GLU A 64 15.02 -20.52 -9.61
CA GLU A 64 15.06 -21.69 -8.74
C GLU A 64 14.72 -21.37 -7.27
N ASP A 65 15.14 -20.20 -6.77
CA ASP A 65 14.88 -19.78 -5.39
C ASP A 65 13.39 -19.45 -5.19
N HIS A 66 12.77 -18.73 -6.14
CA HIS A 66 11.34 -18.48 -6.14
C HIS A 66 10.54 -19.79 -6.24
N CYS A 67 10.95 -20.71 -7.11
CA CYS A 67 10.32 -22.03 -7.23
C CYS A 67 10.42 -22.84 -5.92
N ARG A 68 11.59 -22.88 -5.29
CA ARG A 68 11.79 -23.58 -4.01
C ARG A 68 10.92 -23.00 -2.89
N MET A 69 10.89 -21.68 -2.77
CA MET A 69 10.06 -21.00 -1.77
C MET A 69 8.56 -21.27 -2.00
N MET A 70 8.11 -21.23 -3.25
CA MET A 70 6.73 -21.50 -3.60
C MET A 70 6.32 -22.94 -3.30
N ASP A 71 7.21 -23.91 -3.59
CA ASP A 71 6.98 -25.30 -3.24
C ASP A 71 6.80 -25.51 -1.73
N GLU A 72 7.69 -24.91 -0.92
CA GLU A 72 7.63 -25.02 0.54
C GLU A 72 6.32 -24.40 1.09
N LEU A 73 5.92 -23.23 0.57
CA LEU A 73 4.66 -22.58 0.93
C LEU A 73 3.45 -23.41 0.50
N LEU A 74 3.44 -24.01 -0.69
CA LEU A 74 2.33 -24.85 -1.16
C LEU A 74 2.22 -26.15 -0.37
N ASN A 75 3.35 -26.77 0.01
CA ASN A 75 3.35 -27.93 0.91
C ASN A 75 2.75 -27.57 2.27
N GLN A 76 3.09 -26.41 2.83
CA GLN A 76 2.45 -25.93 4.06
C GLN A 76 0.95 -25.71 3.90
N LEU A 77 0.49 -25.22 2.74
CA LEU A 77 -0.95 -25.11 2.45
C LEU A 77 -1.63 -26.48 2.43
N VAL A 78 -1.03 -27.47 1.75
CA VAL A 78 -1.55 -28.86 1.71
C VAL A 78 -1.68 -29.41 3.14
N LEU A 79 -0.69 -29.20 3.99
CA LEU A 79 -0.73 -29.63 5.39
C LEU A 79 -1.85 -28.94 6.17
N SER A 80 -1.95 -27.61 6.12
CA SER A 80 -3.01 -26.86 6.79
C SER A 80 -4.41 -27.28 6.31
N LEU A 81 -4.60 -27.49 5.00
CA LEU A 81 -5.88 -27.98 4.45
C LEU A 81 -6.18 -29.43 4.89
N SER A 82 -5.17 -30.29 4.98
CA SER A 82 -5.37 -31.67 5.44
C SER A 82 -5.78 -31.71 6.91
N LEU A 83 -5.15 -30.90 7.76
CA LEU A 83 -5.53 -30.73 9.17
C LEU A 83 -6.94 -30.14 9.32
N ALA A 84 -7.27 -29.14 8.51
CA ALA A 84 -8.61 -28.57 8.44
C ALA A 84 -9.67 -29.63 8.10
N MET A 85 -9.41 -30.47 7.07
CA MET A 85 -10.30 -31.55 6.68
C MET A 85 -10.51 -32.55 7.81
N SER A 86 -9.43 -33.01 8.45
CA SER A 86 -9.51 -33.95 9.58
C SER A 86 -10.28 -33.36 10.78
N SER A 87 -10.09 -32.07 11.07
CA SER A 87 -10.85 -31.34 12.09
C SER A 87 -12.35 -31.34 11.78
N LEU A 88 -12.73 -31.06 10.54
CA LEU A 88 -14.14 -31.07 10.10
C LEU A 88 -14.76 -32.47 10.18
N GLU A 89 -14.05 -33.50 9.71
CA GLU A 89 -14.48 -34.90 9.78
C GLU A 89 -14.73 -35.33 11.23
N THR A 90 -13.82 -34.97 12.14
CA THR A 90 -13.96 -35.23 13.58
C THR A 90 -15.24 -34.60 14.15
N VAL A 91 -15.61 -33.39 13.75
CA VAL A 91 -16.85 -32.72 14.18
C VAL A 91 -18.09 -33.44 13.63
N ILE A 92 -18.02 -33.93 12.40
CA ILE A 92 -19.10 -34.70 11.76
C ILE A 92 -19.30 -36.04 12.49
N GLU A 93 -18.23 -36.77 12.76
CA GLU A 93 -18.28 -38.07 13.45
C GLU A 93 -18.83 -37.95 14.88
N LYS A 94 -18.34 -36.98 15.67
CA LYS A 94 -18.83 -36.71 17.03
C LYS A 94 -20.35 -36.47 17.06
N ARG A 95 -20.91 -35.86 16.00
CA ARG A 95 -22.35 -35.63 15.87
C ARG A 95 -23.14 -36.90 15.55
N SER A 96 -22.60 -37.77 14.70
CA SER A 96 -23.21 -39.05 14.35
C SER A 96 -23.30 -39.96 15.57
N SER A 97 -22.25 -40.05 16.38
CA SER A 97 -22.22 -40.83 17.62
C SER A 97 -23.19 -40.30 18.69
N ALA A 98 -23.31 -38.96 18.81
CA ALA A 98 -24.22 -38.33 19.77
C ALA A 98 -25.72 -38.54 19.45
N ARG A 99 -26.08 -38.87 18.20
CA ARG A 99 -27.47 -39.17 17.80
C ARG A 99 -27.90 -40.60 18.12
N SER A 100 -26.97 -41.51 18.36
CA SER A 100 -27.27 -42.93 18.67
C SER A 100 -27.69 -43.16 20.14
N GLY A 101 -27.46 -42.17 21.03
CA GLY A 101 -27.83 -42.25 22.44
C GLY A 101 -29.28 -41.82 22.72
N VAL A 102 -30.07 -42.77 23.23
CA VAL A 102 -31.50 -42.64 23.56
C VAL A 102 -31.81 -41.47 24.53
N PHE A 103 -32.66 -40.55 24.08
CA PHE A 103 -33.51 -39.56 24.79
C PHE A 103 -33.09 -39.01 26.17
N ARG A 104 -32.60 -37.74 26.20
CA ARG A 104 -33.03 -36.59 27.08
C ARG A 104 -32.04 -35.41 27.11
N LEU A 105 -30.88 -35.48 26.46
CA LEU A 105 -29.82 -34.45 26.52
C LEU A 105 -29.82 -33.43 25.34
N GLY A 106 -30.94 -33.25 24.65
CA GLY A 106 -31.01 -32.58 23.33
C GLY A 106 -30.53 -31.12 23.28
N PHE A 107 -30.67 -30.35 24.37
CA PHE A 107 -30.28 -28.93 24.39
C PHE A 107 -28.77 -28.75 24.59
N ARG A 108 -28.16 -29.54 25.49
CA ARG A 108 -26.71 -29.53 25.74
C ARG A 108 -25.92 -30.09 24.55
N ALA A 109 -26.45 -31.13 23.90
CA ALA A 109 -25.84 -31.71 22.70
C ALA A 109 -25.81 -30.72 21.51
N LYS A 110 -26.89 -29.94 21.30
CA LYS A 110 -26.92 -28.89 20.28
C LYS A 110 -25.92 -27.77 20.56
N LYS A 111 -25.82 -27.33 21.83
CA LYS A 111 -24.86 -26.29 22.25
C LYS A 111 -23.40 -26.77 22.09
N ALA A 112 -23.09 -28.02 22.47
CA ALA A 112 -21.77 -28.61 22.28
C ALA A 112 -21.40 -28.75 20.80
N ALA A 113 -22.34 -29.23 19.96
CA ALA A 113 -22.13 -29.33 18.52
C ALA A 113 -21.88 -27.97 17.86
N TRP A 114 -22.55 -26.92 18.34
CA TRP A 114 -22.30 -25.54 17.89
C TRP A 114 -20.89 -25.07 18.29
N VAL A 115 -20.45 -25.31 19.53
CA VAL A 115 -19.09 -24.94 19.98
C VAL A 115 -18.04 -25.61 19.12
N TRP A 116 -18.16 -26.92 18.86
CA TRP A 116 -17.18 -27.65 18.06
C TRP A 116 -17.12 -27.17 16.60
N LYS A 117 -18.26 -26.83 16.01
CA LYS A 117 -18.28 -26.20 14.67
C LYS A 117 -17.55 -24.88 14.67
N LYS A 118 -17.83 -24.02 15.65
CA LYS A 118 -17.20 -22.71 15.79
C LYS A 118 -15.69 -22.83 15.94
N GLU A 119 -15.24 -23.71 16.82
CA GLU A 119 -13.82 -23.98 17.08
C GLU A 119 -13.10 -24.55 15.84
N ALA A 120 -13.72 -25.49 15.12
CA ALA A 120 -13.16 -26.01 13.88
C ALA A 120 -13.06 -24.92 12.80
N LEU A 121 -14.11 -24.11 12.61
CA LEU A 121 -14.10 -23.02 11.62
C LEU A 121 -13.09 -21.93 11.99
N ASP A 122 -13.00 -21.55 13.27
CA ASP A 122 -12.02 -20.57 13.75
C ASP A 122 -10.58 -21.06 13.54
N GLY A 123 -10.32 -22.36 13.75
CA GLY A 123 -9.04 -22.98 13.43
C GLY A 123 -8.70 -22.91 11.95
N ILE A 124 -9.66 -23.22 11.06
CA ILE A 124 -9.47 -23.13 9.60
C ILE A 124 -9.17 -21.70 9.16
N ILE A 125 -9.92 -20.72 9.67
CA ILE A 125 -9.70 -19.31 9.37
C ILE A 125 -8.28 -18.91 9.79
N SER A 126 -7.90 -19.23 11.03
CA SER A 126 -6.58 -18.89 11.56
C SER A 126 -5.44 -19.48 10.71
N GLU A 127 -5.53 -20.75 10.33
CA GLU A 127 -4.51 -21.42 9.50
C GLU A 127 -4.42 -20.82 8.10
N LEU A 128 -5.57 -20.56 7.44
CA LEU A 128 -5.60 -19.95 6.11
C LEU A 128 -5.07 -18.51 6.12
N GLU A 129 -5.47 -17.70 7.09
CA GLU A 129 -4.99 -16.31 7.23
C GLU A 129 -3.49 -16.27 7.55
N GLU A 130 -3.00 -17.15 8.43
CA GLU A 130 -1.59 -17.25 8.79
C GLU A 130 -0.74 -17.75 7.62
N TRP A 131 -1.25 -18.67 6.81
CA TRP A 131 -0.62 -19.04 5.55
C TRP A 131 -0.58 -17.87 4.56
N GLN A 132 -1.69 -17.16 4.35
CA GLN A 132 -1.75 -15.98 3.47
C GLN A 132 -0.77 -14.90 3.91
N ARG A 133 -0.64 -14.68 5.22
CA ARG A 133 0.32 -13.73 5.80
C ARG A 133 1.77 -14.09 5.48
N ARG A 134 2.10 -15.38 5.45
CA ARG A 134 3.43 -15.89 5.07
C ARG A 134 3.65 -15.87 3.56
N PHE A 135 2.58 -16.07 2.78
CA PHE A 135 2.60 -16.11 1.33
C PHE A 135 2.69 -14.71 0.68
N ASP A 136 1.99 -13.72 1.24
CA ASP A 136 1.87 -12.37 0.67
C ASP A 136 3.23 -11.70 0.37
N PRO A 137 4.26 -11.75 1.25
CA PRO A 137 5.58 -11.21 0.93
C PRO A 137 6.21 -11.82 -0.33
N SER A 138 6.19 -13.16 -0.43
CA SER A 138 6.71 -13.89 -1.59
C SER A 138 5.94 -13.57 -2.87
N TRP A 139 4.61 -13.45 -2.76
CA TRP A 139 3.75 -12.98 -3.84
C TRP A 139 4.15 -11.60 -4.37
N PHE A 140 4.44 -10.63 -3.48
CA PHE A 140 4.87 -9.31 -3.90
C PHE A 140 6.30 -9.28 -4.46
N LEU A 141 7.18 -10.20 -4.04
CA LEU A 141 8.51 -10.36 -4.65
C LEU A 141 8.42 -10.91 -6.07
N LEU A 142 7.50 -11.83 -6.35
CA LEU A 142 7.19 -12.27 -7.72
C LEU A 142 6.72 -11.09 -8.58
N MET A 143 6.05 -10.10 -7.96
CA MET A 143 5.70 -8.83 -8.60
C MET A 143 6.88 -7.86 -8.79
N LYS A 144 8.14 -8.29 -8.61
CA LYS A 144 9.32 -7.52 -9.00
C LYS A 144 10.07 -8.09 -10.21
N ILE A 145 9.77 -9.32 -10.64
CA ILE A 145 10.37 -9.95 -11.83
C ILE A 145 10.10 -9.10 -13.08
N ALA A 146 11.12 -8.53 -13.70
CA ALA A 146 10.94 -7.76 -14.94
C ALA A 146 10.80 -8.71 -16.14
N ASN A 147 9.58 -9.13 -16.46
CA ASN A 147 9.33 -10.06 -17.56
C ASN A 147 7.95 -9.81 -18.22
N PRO A 148 7.88 -9.68 -19.56
CA PRO A 148 6.64 -9.37 -20.27
C PRO A 148 5.55 -10.46 -20.17
N VAL A 149 5.92 -11.72 -19.88
CA VAL A 149 4.94 -12.80 -19.65
C VAL A 149 4.09 -12.48 -18.44
N LEU A 150 4.70 -11.97 -17.37
CA LEU A 150 3.99 -11.59 -16.16
C LEU A 150 3.02 -10.43 -16.41
N ASP A 151 3.44 -9.42 -17.16
CA ASP A 151 2.60 -8.27 -17.51
C ASP A 151 1.39 -8.70 -18.36
N ARG A 152 1.61 -9.61 -19.31
CA ARG A 152 0.54 -10.22 -20.12
C ARG A 152 -0.45 -10.99 -19.25
N GLU A 153 0.03 -11.86 -18.37
CA GLU A 153 -0.84 -12.66 -17.50
C GLU A 153 -1.63 -11.78 -16.52
N LEU A 154 -1.03 -10.72 -15.98
CA LEU A 154 -1.75 -9.75 -15.13
C LEU A 154 -2.84 -9.01 -15.92
N ALA A 155 -2.57 -8.61 -17.16
CA ALA A 155 -3.57 -7.98 -18.01
C ALA A 155 -4.75 -8.92 -18.30
N LEU A 156 -4.47 -10.20 -18.59
CA LEU A 156 -5.49 -11.23 -18.78
C LEU A 156 -6.31 -11.46 -17.50
N ALA A 157 -5.64 -11.55 -16.34
CA ALA A 157 -6.31 -11.67 -15.06
C ALA A 157 -7.25 -10.49 -14.78
N LYS A 158 -6.78 -9.26 -15.00
CA LYS A 158 -7.57 -8.03 -14.80
C LYS A 158 -8.83 -8.01 -15.66
N THR A 159 -8.73 -8.39 -16.93
CA THR A 159 -9.90 -8.43 -17.82
C THR A 159 -10.91 -9.51 -17.41
N THR A 160 -10.42 -10.64 -16.88
CA THR A 160 -11.26 -11.72 -16.37
C THR A 160 -12.00 -11.29 -15.09
N GLU A 161 -11.31 -10.62 -14.16
CA GLU A 161 -11.92 -10.10 -12.94
C GLU A 161 -12.99 -9.03 -13.21
N ALA A 162 -12.69 -8.08 -14.12
CA ALA A 162 -13.62 -7.02 -14.49
C ALA A 162 -14.93 -7.55 -15.07
N LYS A 163 -14.87 -8.67 -15.83
CA LYS A 163 -16.05 -9.34 -16.39
C LYS A 163 -16.87 -10.08 -15.34
N ALA A 164 -16.23 -10.61 -14.30
CA ALA A 164 -16.88 -11.50 -13.34
C ALA A 164 -17.53 -10.76 -12.15
N HIS A 165 -16.96 -9.65 -11.67
CA HIS A 165 -17.38 -9.05 -10.38
C HIS A 165 -17.58 -7.52 -10.40
N GLY A 166 -17.48 -6.86 -11.57
CA GLY A 166 -17.53 -5.39 -11.67
C GLY A 166 -16.28 -4.69 -11.11
N LEU A 167 -16.32 -3.35 -10.99
CA LEU A 167 -15.22 -2.53 -10.44
C LEU A 167 -15.14 -2.69 -8.91
N ALA A 168 -14.57 -3.79 -8.43
CA ALA A 168 -14.17 -3.92 -7.03
C ALA A 168 -13.08 -2.88 -6.70
N THR A 169 -13.09 -2.32 -5.49
CA THR A 169 -11.99 -1.49 -4.98
C THR A 169 -10.70 -2.29 -4.97
N ALA A 170 -9.62 -1.77 -5.55
CA ALA A 170 -8.36 -2.50 -5.74
C ALA A 170 -7.77 -3.06 -4.43
N ALA A 171 -8.09 -2.46 -3.29
CA ALA A 171 -7.71 -2.95 -1.96
C ALA A 171 -8.28 -4.34 -1.58
N LYS A 172 -9.28 -4.85 -2.30
CA LYS A 172 -9.96 -6.11 -1.97
C LYS A 172 -9.57 -7.31 -2.84
N THR A 173 -8.89 -7.11 -3.98
CA THR A 173 -8.45 -8.22 -4.82
C THR A 173 -6.92 -8.27 -4.94
N PRO A 174 -6.28 -9.41 -4.66
CA PRO A 174 -4.82 -9.53 -4.68
C PRO A 174 -4.23 -9.27 -6.07
N LEU A 175 -4.98 -9.56 -7.14
CA LEU A 175 -4.54 -9.32 -8.52
C LEU A 175 -4.62 -7.84 -8.92
N ALA A 176 -5.62 -7.08 -8.41
CA ALA A 176 -5.65 -5.64 -8.60
C ALA A 176 -4.51 -4.95 -7.84
N LEU A 177 -4.21 -5.41 -6.62
CA LEU A 177 -3.03 -4.95 -5.86
C LEU A 177 -1.72 -5.23 -6.60
N ALA A 178 -1.56 -6.45 -7.11
CA ALA A 178 -0.40 -6.85 -7.90
C ALA A 178 -0.25 -6.02 -9.18
N THR A 179 -1.36 -5.79 -9.89
CA THR A 179 -1.37 -4.93 -11.08
C THR A 179 -0.99 -3.50 -10.72
N GLY A 180 -1.54 -2.96 -9.63
CA GLY A 180 -1.19 -1.63 -9.11
C GLY A 180 0.31 -1.54 -8.83
N LEU A 181 0.85 -2.51 -8.08
CA LEU A 181 2.27 -2.58 -7.77
C LEU A 181 3.13 -2.66 -9.05
N ARG A 182 2.73 -3.46 -10.04
CA ARG A 182 3.45 -3.56 -11.31
C ARG A 182 3.47 -2.28 -12.12
N ASN A 183 2.34 -1.60 -12.23
CA ASN A 183 2.27 -0.29 -12.89
C ASN A 183 3.17 0.73 -12.19
N VAL A 184 3.34 0.61 -10.87
CA VAL A 184 4.25 1.46 -10.11
C VAL A 184 5.73 1.10 -10.36
N LEU A 185 6.08 -0.18 -10.43
CA LEU A 185 7.46 -0.60 -10.63
C LEU A 185 7.96 -0.35 -12.05
N SER A 186 7.08 -0.46 -13.05
CA SER A 186 7.40 -0.31 -14.47
C SER A 186 6.48 0.73 -15.14
N PRO A 187 6.62 2.03 -14.81
CA PRO A 187 5.78 3.06 -15.41
C PRO A 187 6.09 3.23 -16.91
N SER A 188 5.06 3.39 -17.74
CA SER A 188 5.24 3.63 -19.18
C SER A 188 5.77 5.05 -19.46
N THR A 189 6.53 5.19 -20.56
CA THR A 189 7.14 6.47 -20.97
C THR A 189 6.12 7.60 -21.18
N GLU A 190 4.91 7.28 -21.65
CA GLU A 190 3.84 8.26 -21.85
C GLU A 190 3.27 8.78 -20.52
N GLN A 191 3.18 7.93 -19.50
CA GLN A 191 2.71 8.31 -18.17
C GLN A 191 3.67 9.30 -17.50
N THR A 192 4.98 9.09 -17.65
CA THR A 192 6.03 9.98 -17.11
C THR A 192 5.95 11.40 -17.70
N ARG A 193 5.47 11.56 -18.95
CA ARG A 193 5.32 12.89 -19.58
C ARG A 193 4.12 13.68 -19.07
N SER A 194 3.05 12.99 -18.64
CA SER A 194 1.80 13.62 -18.19
C SER A 194 1.83 14.18 -16.76
N ILE A 195 2.91 13.95 -16.00
CA ILE A 195 2.98 14.23 -14.56
C ILE A 195 3.28 15.71 -14.24
N VAL A 196 3.83 16.49 -15.17
CA VAL A 196 4.15 17.91 -14.95
C VAL A 196 2.92 18.76 -15.24
N LEU A 197 2.42 19.44 -14.21
CA LEU A 197 1.24 20.30 -14.26
C LEU A 197 1.66 21.76 -14.46
N LYS A 198 0.77 22.54 -15.06
CA LYS A 198 0.93 24.00 -15.14
C LYS A 198 0.75 24.60 -13.75
N GLU A 199 1.53 25.64 -13.46
CA GLU A 199 1.34 26.45 -12.26
C GLU A 199 -0.07 27.07 -12.27
N LEU A 200 -0.80 26.89 -11.18
CA LEU A 200 -2.15 27.37 -11.00
C LEU A 200 -2.16 28.28 -9.77
N GLN A 201 -2.86 29.40 -9.86
CA GLN A 201 -3.11 30.22 -8.68
C GLN A 201 -4.00 29.44 -7.71
N MET A 202 -3.43 29.04 -6.58
CA MET A 202 -4.14 28.27 -5.56
C MET A 202 -4.67 29.16 -4.44
N GLU A 203 -5.86 28.81 -3.97
CA GLU A 203 -6.35 29.11 -2.64
C GLU A 203 -5.76 28.09 -1.67
N TRP A 204 -5.21 28.57 -0.56
CA TRP A 204 -4.48 27.76 0.40
C TRP A 204 -5.21 27.68 1.73
N LEU A 205 -5.15 26.50 2.34
CA LEU A 205 -5.59 26.27 3.71
C LEU A 205 -4.52 25.45 4.44
N ASP A 206 -4.12 25.92 5.61
CA ASP A 206 -3.17 25.20 6.45
C ASP A 206 -3.81 23.98 7.09
N ILE A 207 -3.09 22.86 7.08
CA ILE A 207 -3.42 21.70 7.90
C ILE A 207 -2.69 21.86 9.24
N PRO A 208 -3.39 22.02 10.37
CA PRO A 208 -2.74 22.26 11.65
C PRO A 208 -1.71 21.19 11.99
N PHE A 209 -0.54 21.64 12.44
CA PHE A 209 0.59 20.80 12.81
C PHE A 209 1.07 19.82 11.71
N SER A 210 0.86 20.16 10.44
CA SER A 210 1.40 19.39 9.30
C SER A 210 2.44 20.16 8.51
N VAL A 211 3.29 19.43 7.80
CA VAL A 211 4.18 19.97 6.76
C VAL A 211 3.48 20.16 5.41
N ALA A 212 2.33 19.51 5.22
CA ALA A 212 1.52 19.61 4.01
C ALA A 212 0.42 20.67 4.17
N ARG A 213 -0.03 21.23 3.06
CA ARG A 213 -1.13 22.21 3.01
C ARG A 213 -2.24 21.70 2.11
N MET A 214 -3.43 22.27 2.25
CA MET A 214 -4.49 22.08 1.27
C MET A 214 -4.43 23.19 0.24
N GLY A 215 -4.62 22.83 -1.03
CA GLY A 215 -4.65 23.76 -2.16
C GLY A 215 -5.84 23.49 -3.07
N ARG A 216 -6.48 24.55 -3.58
CA ARG A 216 -7.54 24.48 -4.59
C ARG A 216 -7.30 25.54 -5.65
N GLY A 217 -7.50 25.21 -6.93
CA GLY A 217 -7.37 26.20 -8.01
C GLY A 217 -8.41 27.33 -7.86
N ARG A 218 -7.97 28.60 -7.86
CA ARG A 218 -8.85 29.78 -7.83
C ARG A 218 -9.59 30.00 -9.15
N GLN A 219 -8.92 29.70 -10.26
CA GLN A 219 -9.43 29.90 -11.60
C GLN A 219 -9.31 28.59 -12.39
N GLY A 220 -10.45 27.98 -12.66
CA GLY A 220 -10.56 26.69 -13.33
C GLY A 220 -11.89 26.01 -13.01
N ASN A 221 -12.31 25.06 -13.85
CA ASN A 221 -13.53 24.27 -13.62
C ASN A 221 -13.38 23.27 -12.44
N ASP A 222 -12.15 23.07 -11.96
CA ASP A 222 -11.79 22.08 -10.94
C ASP A 222 -11.79 22.70 -9.54
N LYS A 223 -12.96 22.73 -8.90
CA LYS A 223 -13.16 23.26 -7.53
C LYS A 223 -12.72 22.29 -6.42
N LYS A 224 -11.89 21.29 -6.75
CA LYS A 224 -11.48 20.24 -5.80
C LYS A 224 -10.29 20.67 -4.96
N TRP A 225 -10.32 20.25 -3.70
CA TRP A 225 -9.18 20.37 -2.80
C TRP A 225 -8.14 19.27 -3.07
N TYR A 226 -6.89 19.65 -2.99
CA TYR A 226 -5.71 18.80 -3.09
C TYR A 226 -4.87 18.95 -1.84
N ILE A 227 -4.11 17.91 -1.52
CA ILE A 227 -3.04 18.00 -0.54
C ILE A 227 -1.77 18.33 -1.31
N VAL A 228 -1.06 19.34 -0.83
CA VAL A 228 0.14 19.86 -1.47
C VAL A 228 1.30 19.70 -0.52
N ASP A 229 2.33 19.04 -1.02
CA ASP A 229 3.59 18.81 -0.33
C ASP A 229 4.70 19.49 -1.11
N THR A 230 5.56 20.25 -0.40
CA THR A 230 6.53 21.14 -1.03
C THR A 230 7.94 20.61 -0.80
N ILE A 231 8.69 20.53 -1.89
CA ILE A 231 10.10 20.13 -1.92
C ILE A 231 10.93 21.35 -2.30
N GLU A 232 11.67 21.88 -1.34
CA GLU A 232 12.60 23.00 -1.56
C GLU A 232 13.80 22.55 -2.40
N LEU A 233 14.17 23.38 -3.38
CA LEU A 233 15.29 23.08 -4.29
C LEU A 233 16.55 23.85 -3.90
N GLY A 234 17.65 23.10 -3.73
CA GLY A 234 18.98 23.66 -3.45
C GLY A 234 19.76 24.07 -4.71
N GLN A 235 21.08 23.90 -4.68
CA GLN A 235 22.00 24.30 -5.76
C GLN A 235 21.67 23.65 -7.12
N ALA A 236 21.95 24.39 -8.22
CA ALA A 236 21.52 24.05 -9.59
C ALA A 236 21.91 22.64 -10.11
N ALA A 237 23.08 22.11 -9.73
CA ALA A 237 23.48 20.74 -10.10
C ALA A 237 22.57 19.68 -9.43
N ARG A 238 22.29 19.87 -8.14
CA ARG A 238 21.37 19.02 -7.36
C ARG A 238 19.92 19.15 -7.84
N VAL A 239 19.52 20.31 -8.39
CA VAL A 239 18.15 20.51 -8.91
C VAL A 239 17.82 19.50 -10.01
N ARG A 240 18.74 19.20 -10.93
CA ARG A 240 18.45 18.25 -12.02
C ARG A 240 18.20 16.84 -11.49
N ASP A 241 19.04 16.39 -10.55
CA ASP A 241 18.93 15.08 -9.93
C ASP A 241 17.64 14.97 -9.10
N VAL A 242 17.36 15.98 -8.27
CA VAL A 242 16.12 16.05 -7.47
C VAL A 242 14.88 16.12 -8.36
N MET A 243 14.89 16.91 -9.44
CA MET A 243 13.77 16.97 -10.39
C MET A 243 13.50 15.61 -11.04
N GLN A 244 14.56 14.85 -11.36
CA GLN A 244 14.41 13.52 -11.94
C GLN A 244 13.82 12.55 -10.91
N ASP A 245 14.35 12.52 -9.69
CA ASP A 245 13.84 11.70 -8.60
C ASP A 245 12.38 12.03 -8.27
N VAL A 246 12.03 13.31 -8.25
CA VAL A 246 10.66 13.78 -7.99
C VAL A 246 9.71 13.33 -9.10
N ARG A 247 10.13 13.38 -10.37
CA ARG A 247 9.31 12.86 -11.48
C ARG A 247 9.09 11.36 -11.38
N VAL A 248 10.13 10.60 -11.08
CA VAL A 248 10.02 9.15 -10.89
C VAL A 248 9.09 8.84 -9.73
N LEU A 249 9.30 9.46 -8.57
CA LEU A 249 8.45 9.30 -7.40
C LEU A 249 6.99 9.67 -7.70
N ALA A 250 6.74 10.84 -8.29
CA ALA A 250 5.38 11.29 -8.61
C ALA A 250 4.69 10.36 -9.60
N THR A 251 5.41 9.85 -10.59
CA THR A 251 4.87 8.86 -11.54
C THR A 251 4.48 7.58 -10.81
N LYS A 252 5.32 7.07 -9.92
CA LYS A 252 5.03 5.91 -9.08
C LYS A 252 3.81 6.16 -8.18
N LEU A 253 3.77 7.28 -7.48
CA LEU A 253 2.64 7.67 -6.62
C LEU A 253 1.35 7.95 -7.40
N SER A 254 1.41 8.26 -8.71
CA SER A 254 0.20 8.46 -9.53
C SER A 254 -0.57 7.18 -9.78
N GLN A 255 0.10 6.02 -9.69
CA GLN A 255 -0.48 4.69 -9.85
C GLN A 255 -0.83 4.04 -8.50
N ALA A 256 -0.46 4.68 -7.39
CA ALA A 256 -0.72 4.16 -6.06
C ALA A 256 -2.22 4.18 -5.74
N ASP A 257 -2.79 3.03 -5.34
CA ASP A 257 -4.07 2.97 -4.64
C ASP A 257 -3.85 3.36 -3.17
N PRO A 258 -4.52 4.42 -2.66
CA PRO A 258 -4.26 4.89 -1.31
C PRO A 258 -4.55 3.86 -0.22
N LEU A 259 -5.63 3.09 -0.36
CA LEU A 259 -6.07 2.12 0.65
C LEU A 259 -5.19 0.87 0.66
N ALA A 260 -4.60 0.54 -0.49
CA ALA A 260 -3.63 -0.53 -0.62
C ALA A 260 -2.28 -0.18 0.02
N PHE A 261 -1.78 1.02 -0.30
CA PHE A 261 -0.37 1.36 -0.09
C PHE A 261 -0.13 2.30 1.08
N GLY A 262 -1.16 2.89 1.69
CA GLY A 262 -1.00 3.93 2.73
C GLY A 262 -0.36 5.21 2.19
N LEU A 263 -0.36 5.40 0.87
CA LEU A 263 0.26 6.51 0.16
C LEU A 263 -0.76 7.24 -0.68
N LEU A 264 -0.77 8.58 -0.61
CA LEU A 264 -1.73 9.35 -1.40
C LEU A 264 -1.45 9.23 -2.90
N ASN A 265 -2.53 9.21 -3.68
CA ASN A 265 -2.45 9.14 -5.14
C ASN A 265 -2.02 10.51 -5.71
N CYS A 266 -0.89 10.55 -6.41
CA CYS A 266 -0.33 11.77 -6.97
C CYS A 266 -1.02 12.18 -8.29
N LYS A 267 -1.52 13.40 -8.37
CA LYS A 267 -2.03 14.02 -9.59
C LYS A 267 -0.90 14.48 -10.50
N GLY A 268 0.19 14.98 -9.91
CA GLY A 268 1.34 15.47 -10.65
C GLY A 268 2.22 16.39 -9.82
N ILE A 269 3.16 17.03 -10.50
CA ILE A 269 4.12 17.97 -9.92
C ILE A 269 3.99 19.35 -10.55
N VAL A 270 4.16 20.40 -9.76
CA VAL A 270 4.23 21.79 -10.22
C VAL A 270 5.60 22.35 -9.85
N PRO A 271 6.54 22.47 -10.81
CA PRO A 271 7.80 23.16 -10.60
C PRO A 271 7.56 24.67 -10.56
N VAL A 272 7.97 25.35 -9.49
CA VAL A 272 7.76 26.80 -9.31
C VAL A 272 9.06 27.55 -9.59
N LEU A 273 8.99 28.57 -10.43
CA LEU A 273 10.15 29.35 -10.84
C LEU A 273 10.72 30.17 -9.68
N GLN A 274 12.03 30.32 -9.64
CA GLN A 274 12.68 31.27 -8.74
C GLN A 274 12.44 32.67 -9.32
N GLN A 275 11.75 33.54 -8.57
CA GLN A 275 11.65 34.94 -8.95
C GLN A 275 13.05 35.57 -8.93
N PRO A 276 13.43 36.38 -9.95
CA PRO A 276 14.69 37.09 -9.93
C PRO A 276 14.71 38.00 -8.71
N VAL A 277 15.66 37.78 -7.81
CA VAL A 277 15.91 38.65 -6.66
C VAL A 277 16.29 40.02 -7.22
N SER A 278 15.41 41.00 -7.07
CA SER A 278 15.73 42.40 -7.36
C SER A 278 16.92 42.80 -6.47
N PRO A 279 18.02 43.33 -7.03
CA PRO A 279 19.21 43.66 -6.26
C PRO A 279 18.84 44.67 -5.18
N THR A 280 19.03 44.29 -3.92
CA THR A 280 19.03 45.22 -2.80
C THR A 280 20.10 46.28 -3.06
N PRO A 281 19.78 47.59 -2.97
CA PRO A 281 20.79 48.63 -3.11
C PRO A 281 21.86 48.41 -2.01
N PRO A 282 23.15 48.53 -2.33
CA PRO A 282 24.20 48.30 -1.36
C PRO A 282 24.09 49.33 -0.23
N THR A 283 23.79 48.86 0.98
CA THR A 283 24.01 49.61 2.20
C THR A 283 25.49 49.99 2.24
N GLN A 284 25.76 51.31 2.27
CA GLN A 284 27.12 51.85 2.34
C GLN A 284 27.85 51.28 3.56
N LEU A 285 28.82 50.39 3.31
CA LEU A 285 29.80 49.98 4.30
C LEU A 285 30.89 51.04 4.34
N THR A 286 31.06 51.65 5.51
CA THR A 286 32.23 52.44 5.91
C THR A 286 33.51 51.60 5.75
N LEU A 287 34.49 52.19 5.06
CA LEU A 287 35.81 51.63 4.78
C LEU A 287 36.69 51.67 6.04
N ASP A 288 37.13 50.51 6.51
CA ASP A 288 38.35 50.37 7.33
C ASP A 288 39.43 49.66 6.50
N PRO A 289 40.65 50.20 6.37
CA PRO A 289 41.70 49.59 5.55
C PRO A 289 42.72 48.88 6.43
N SER A 290 42.59 47.56 6.61
CA SER A 290 43.74 46.65 6.77
C SER A 290 43.30 45.24 7.12
N THR A 291 43.28 44.33 6.14
CA THR A 291 43.92 43.01 6.25
C THR A 291 43.87 42.28 4.91
N SER A 292 45.06 41.99 4.41
CA SER A 292 45.31 41.16 3.25
C SER A 292 45.00 39.68 3.53
N SER A 293 44.64 38.98 2.46
CA SER A 293 44.52 37.52 2.28
C SER A 293 43.18 36.87 2.66
N SER A 294 42.37 36.60 1.63
CA SER A 294 41.73 35.29 1.46
C SER A 294 41.19 35.14 0.04
N SER A 295 41.24 33.91 -0.44
CA SER A 295 40.90 33.44 -1.77
C SER A 295 39.49 33.86 -2.23
N LEU A 296 39.44 34.74 -3.22
CA LEU A 296 38.26 35.00 -4.03
C LEU A 296 37.90 33.73 -4.81
N SER A 297 37.05 32.91 -4.21
CA SER A 297 36.30 31.88 -4.94
C SER A 297 35.46 32.59 -6.00
N ARG A 298 35.84 32.37 -7.26
CA ARG A 298 35.16 32.88 -8.45
C ARG A 298 33.72 32.36 -8.44
N ALA A 299 32.79 33.13 -7.91
CA ALA A 299 31.36 32.87 -8.08
C ALA A 299 31.09 32.86 -9.59
N HIS A 300 30.88 31.67 -10.14
CA HIS A 300 30.51 31.51 -11.54
C HIS A 300 29.20 32.23 -11.77
N SER A 301 29.25 33.33 -12.50
CA SER A 301 28.09 33.97 -13.09
C SER A 301 27.29 32.90 -13.84
N PRO A 302 25.99 32.70 -13.55
CA PRO A 302 25.22 31.68 -14.22
C PRO A 302 25.13 31.99 -15.71
N SER A 303 25.30 30.95 -16.52
CA SER A 303 25.14 30.98 -17.97
C SER A 303 23.76 31.56 -18.33
N PRO A 304 23.65 32.45 -19.32
CA PRO A 304 22.37 32.96 -19.77
C PRO A 304 21.52 31.80 -20.31
N GLY A 305 20.35 31.55 -19.72
CA GLY A 305 19.38 30.56 -20.19
C GLY A 305 19.04 29.41 -19.23
N GLN A 306 19.64 29.32 -18.04
CA GLN A 306 19.29 28.26 -17.08
C GLN A 306 18.05 28.66 -16.25
N VAL A 307 16.90 28.06 -16.59
CA VAL A 307 15.66 28.16 -15.78
C VAL A 307 15.93 27.63 -14.37
N ARG A 308 15.80 28.49 -13.36
CA ARG A 308 15.94 28.12 -11.94
C ARG A 308 14.57 27.95 -11.32
N TYR A 309 14.35 26.80 -10.69
CA TYR A 309 13.17 26.51 -9.89
C TYR A 309 13.51 26.73 -8.41
N SER A 310 12.58 27.32 -7.66
CA SER A 310 12.72 27.54 -6.20
C SER A 310 12.30 26.31 -5.40
N HIS A 311 11.17 25.72 -5.79
CA HIS A 311 10.62 24.51 -5.16
C HIS A 311 9.76 23.74 -6.15
N ILE A 312 9.42 22.49 -5.79
CA ILE A 312 8.48 21.65 -6.52
C ILE A 312 7.34 21.30 -5.59
N GLN A 313 6.12 21.39 -6.08
CA GLN A 313 4.93 20.97 -5.35
C GLN A 313 4.45 19.62 -5.87
N LEU A 314 4.34 18.63 -4.99
CA LEU A 314 3.62 17.38 -5.24
C LEU A 314 2.14 17.60 -4.96
N ILE A 315 1.29 17.29 -5.94
CA ILE A 315 -0.16 17.49 -5.85
C ILE A 315 -0.84 16.16 -5.64
N PHE A 316 -1.39 15.93 -4.45
CA PHE A 316 -2.05 14.69 -4.07
C PHE A 316 -3.57 14.82 -4.06
N ARG A 317 -4.26 13.79 -4.58
CA ARG A 317 -5.72 13.71 -4.54
C ARG A 317 -6.19 13.39 -3.12
N VAL A 318 -7.18 14.13 -2.62
CA VAL A 318 -7.87 13.80 -1.37
C VAL A 318 -8.68 12.51 -1.56
N PRO A 319 -8.51 11.48 -0.71
CA PRO A 319 -9.29 10.25 -0.80
C PRO A 319 -10.79 10.49 -0.69
N ARG A 320 -11.60 9.74 -1.45
CA ARG A 320 -13.07 9.83 -1.40
C ARG A 320 -13.60 9.36 -0.04
N ARG A 321 -14.72 9.93 0.42
CA ARG A 321 -15.40 9.57 1.69
C ARG A 321 -14.58 9.88 2.94
N THR A 322 -13.95 11.05 2.97
CA THR A 322 -13.23 11.53 4.14
C THR A 322 -13.84 12.86 4.56
N GLU A 323 -14.39 12.90 5.77
CA GLU A 323 -15.12 14.10 6.26
C GLU A 323 -14.25 14.93 7.21
N LYS A 324 -13.34 14.29 7.95
CA LYS A 324 -12.40 14.97 8.85
C LYS A 324 -10.96 14.65 8.45
N LEU A 325 -10.17 15.70 8.20
CA LEU A 325 -8.73 15.64 7.93
C LEU A 325 -7.99 16.33 9.08
N GLN A 326 -7.02 15.64 9.67
CA GLN A 326 -6.12 16.19 10.68
C GLN A 326 -4.73 15.56 10.57
N SER A 327 -3.70 16.25 11.07
CA SER A 327 -2.38 15.63 11.20
C SER A 327 -2.35 14.63 12.36
N LEU A 328 -1.44 13.65 12.31
CA LEU A 328 -1.22 12.75 13.45
C LEU A 328 -0.78 13.55 14.68
N ARG A 329 0.03 14.60 14.50
CA ARG A 329 0.41 15.48 15.62
C ARG A 329 -0.80 16.11 16.30
N GLN A 330 -1.73 16.67 15.52
CA GLN A 330 -2.96 17.23 16.06
C GLN A 330 -3.74 16.18 16.86
N LEU A 331 -3.95 15.01 16.27
CA LEU A 331 -4.65 13.90 16.91
C LEU A 331 -3.98 13.47 18.24
N LEU A 332 -2.65 13.44 18.30
CA LEU A 332 -1.90 13.07 19.50
C LEU A 332 -1.91 14.16 20.59
N LEU A 333 -2.07 15.43 20.21
CA LEU A 333 -2.12 16.56 21.16
C LEU A 333 -3.50 16.74 21.79
N HIS A 334 -4.58 16.29 21.12
CA HIS A 334 -5.93 16.30 21.67
C HIS A 334 -6.16 15.08 22.59
N ALA A 335 -5.58 15.14 23.78
CA ALA A 335 -5.56 14.06 24.78
C ALA A 335 -6.95 13.63 25.30
N ASP A 336 -7.98 14.46 25.12
CA ASP A 336 -9.36 14.20 25.58
C ASP A 336 -10.15 13.25 24.67
N GLU A 337 -9.70 13.02 23.42
CA GLU A 337 -10.24 11.96 22.57
C GLU A 337 -9.51 10.64 22.88
N HIS A 338 -10.14 9.72 23.63
CA HIS A 338 -9.59 8.40 23.86
C HIS A 338 -9.44 7.62 22.53
N ILE A 339 -8.25 7.65 21.94
CA ILE A 339 -7.89 6.79 20.80
C ILE A 339 -7.72 5.36 21.31
N SER A 340 -8.59 4.45 20.86
CA SER A 340 -8.51 3.03 21.24
C SER A 340 -7.19 2.39 20.81
N LEU A 341 -6.74 1.36 21.55
CA LEU A 341 -5.53 0.61 21.21
C LEU A 341 -5.60 0.03 19.79
N SER A 342 -6.76 -0.53 19.41
CA SER A 342 -6.99 -1.06 18.07
C SER A 342 -6.78 0.00 16.99
N ARG A 343 -7.21 1.24 17.24
CA ARG A 343 -7.02 2.36 16.31
C ARG A 343 -5.54 2.74 16.19
N LYS A 344 -4.80 2.79 17.31
CA LYS A 344 -3.34 3.03 17.29
C LYS A 344 -2.60 1.96 16.49
N VAL A 345 -2.92 0.68 16.72
CA VAL A 345 -2.32 -0.45 15.99
C VAL A 345 -2.67 -0.37 14.50
N TYR A 346 -3.90 -0.04 14.15
CA TYR A 346 -4.30 0.13 12.76
C TYR A 346 -3.48 1.24 12.07
N MET A 347 -3.36 2.41 12.68
CA MET A 347 -2.57 3.51 12.12
C MET A 347 -1.10 3.14 11.98
N ALA A 348 -0.52 2.45 12.96
CA ALA A 348 0.85 1.95 12.88
C ALA A 348 1.04 0.97 11.71
N ARG A 349 0.06 0.10 11.44
CA ARG A 349 0.08 -0.80 10.28
C ARG A 349 0.02 -0.05 8.96
N GLU A 350 -0.84 0.96 8.84
CA GLU A 350 -0.92 1.78 7.61
C GLU A 350 0.39 2.54 7.36
N LEU A 351 1.02 3.08 8.41
CA LEU A 351 2.33 3.73 8.30
C LEU A 351 3.44 2.75 7.92
N ALA A 352 3.46 1.55 8.52
CA ALA A 352 4.41 0.51 8.15
C ALA A 352 4.26 0.10 6.69
N LYS A 353 3.02 -0.03 6.19
CA LYS A 353 2.75 -0.26 4.75
C LYS A 353 3.30 0.87 3.89
N ALA A 354 2.99 2.13 4.22
CA ALA A 354 3.43 3.28 3.46
C ALA A 354 4.96 3.33 3.34
N VAL A 355 5.67 3.13 4.45
CA VAL A 355 7.13 3.07 4.48
C VAL A 355 7.64 1.90 3.64
N ASN A 356 7.10 0.70 3.83
CA ASN A 356 7.47 -0.49 3.04
C ASN A 356 7.33 -0.25 1.52
N TYR A 357 6.26 0.43 1.09
CA TYR A 357 6.06 0.73 -0.33
C TYR A 357 6.99 1.82 -0.85
N VAL A 358 7.29 2.86 -0.07
CA VAL A 358 8.35 3.83 -0.43
C VAL A 358 9.68 3.12 -0.69
N HIS A 359 10.06 2.16 0.17
CA HIS A 359 11.25 1.33 -0.03
C HIS A 359 11.14 0.39 -1.24
N THR A 360 9.97 -0.21 -1.45
CA THR A 360 9.69 -1.05 -2.63
C THR A 360 9.84 -0.25 -3.94
N PHE A 361 9.54 1.05 -3.90
CA PHE A 361 9.72 1.97 -5.02
C PHE A 361 11.17 2.45 -5.19
N ALA A 362 12.12 1.91 -4.43
CA ALA A 362 13.52 2.31 -4.40
C ALA A 362 13.72 3.77 -3.95
N PHE A 363 12.95 4.21 -2.95
CA PHE A 363 13.11 5.51 -2.28
C PHE A 363 13.23 5.33 -0.77
N VAL A 364 13.75 6.36 -0.09
CA VAL A 364 13.73 6.50 1.37
C VAL A 364 13.06 7.81 1.72
N HIS A 365 12.08 7.80 2.63
CA HIS A 365 11.30 9.00 2.98
C HIS A 365 12.08 10.02 3.85
N LYS A 366 12.88 9.54 4.81
CA LYS A 366 13.72 10.33 5.75
C LYS A 366 13.03 11.39 6.61
N ASN A 367 11.70 11.41 6.65
CA ASN A 367 10.94 12.44 7.34
C ASN A 367 9.67 11.86 7.96
N VAL A 368 9.74 10.65 8.52
CA VAL A 368 8.60 10.01 9.18
C VAL A 368 8.47 10.58 10.59
N ARG A 369 7.46 11.41 10.82
CA ARG A 369 7.16 12.09 12.08
C ARG A 369 5.67 12.43 12.16
N PRO A 370 5.10 12.79 13.33
CA PRO A 370 3.66 13.08 13.43
C PRO A 370 3.15 14.18 12.49
N GLU A 371 3.98 15.16 12.12
CA GLU A 371 3.63 16.24 11.18
C GLU A 371 3.55 15.78 9.72
N SER A 372 4.18 14.67 9.38
CA SER A 372 4.24 14.10 8.03
C SER A 372 3.23 12.96 7.84
N VAL A 373 2.27 12.83 8.74
CA VAL A 373 1.18 11.85 8.66
C VAL A 373 -0.15 12.57 8.69
N LEU A 374 -0.99 12.30 7.69
CA LEU A 374 -2.35 12.79 7.61
C LEU A 374 -3.32 11.67 7.97
N CYS A 375 -4.23 11.96 8.89
CA CYS A 375 -5.29 11.07 9.33
C CYS A 375 -6.62 11.53 8.75
N PHE A 376 -7.33 10.60 8.11
CA PHE A 376 -8.66 10.81 7.58
C PHE A 376 -9.65 9.94 8.32
N GLU A 377 -10.77 10.52 8.73
CA GLU A 377 -11.84 9.81 9.41
C GLU A 377 -13.08 9.77 8.52
N ASP A 378 -13.64 8.58 8.39
CA ASP A 378 -14.97 8.35 7.86
C ASP A 378 -15.93 8.10 9.04
N PRO A 379 -16.78 9.08 9.40
CA PRO A 379 -17.71 8.94 10.51
C PRO A 379 -18.80 7.89 10.27
N GLN A 380 -19.08 7.51 9.02
CA GLN A 380 -20.06 6.46 8.70
C GLN A 380 -19.49 5.05 8.79
N ALA A 381 -18.19 4.88 8.52
CA ALA A 381 -17.55 3.57 8.46
C ALA A 381 -16.72 3.21 9.70
N ALA A 382 -16.60 4.10 10.70
CA ALA A 382 -15.70 3.96 11.86
C ALA A 382 -14.24 3.64 11.47
N SER A 383 -13.85 3.91 10.22
CA SER A 383 -12.52 3.63 9.68
C SER A 383 -11.69 4.92 9.67
N SER A 384 -10.49 4.82 10.23
CA SER A 384 -9.51 5.91 10.28
C SER A 384 -8.33 5.51 9.42
N HIS A 385 -8.04 6.23 8.33
CA HIS A 385 -6.89 5.95 7.46
C HIS A 385 -5.74 6.91 7.75
N ALA A 386 -4.52 6.41 7.75
CA ALA A 386 -3.31 7.22 7.91
C ALA A 386 -2.49 7.17 6.63
N PHE A 387 -2.08 8.34 6.12
CA PHE A 387 -1.28 8.45 4.91
C PHE A 387 -0.01 9.24 5.17
N LEU A 388 1.08 8.78 4.57
CA LEU A 388 2.37 9.44 4.65
C LEU A 388 2.47 10.57 3.60
N VAL A 389 2.90 11.74 4.05
CA VAL A 389 3.22 12.95 3.26
C VAL A 389 4.58 13.50 3.71
N GLY A 390 5.01 14.65 3.21
CA GLY A 390 6.24 15.31 3.69
C GLY A 390 7.51 14.76 3.03
N PHE A 391 7.43 14.51 1.73
CA PHE A 391 8.51 14.02 0.87
C PHE A 391 9.61 15.08 0.62
N GLY A 392 9.65 16.20 1.35
CA GLY A 392 10.71 17.22 1.23
C GLY A 392 12.15 16.71 1.42
N ALA A 393 12.34 15.61 2.15
CA ALA A 393 13.67 15.03 2.43
C ALA A 393 13.90 13.65 1.78
N PHE A 394 13.02 13.22 0.87
CA PHE A 394 13.15 11.91 0.25
C PHE A 394 14.41 11.79 -0.63
N ARG A 395 14.84 10.56 -0.92
CA ARG A 395 15.90 10.29 -1.91
C ARG A 395 15.74 8.92 -2.55
N GLY A 396 16.34 8.71 -3.72
CA GLY A 396 16.54 7.37 -4.27
C GLY A 396 17.31 6.46 -3.29
N ALA A 397 16.97 5.17 -3.25
CA ALA A 397 17.60 4.19 -2.36
C ALA A 397 19.10 4.03 -2.67
N ASP A 398 19.46 4.11 -3.95
CA ASP A 398 20.84 4.01 -4.44
C ASP A 398 21.60 5.35 -4.35
N ALA A 399 20.92 6.44 -3.97
CA ALA A 399 21.56 7.73 -3.77
C ALA A 399 22.36 7.73 -2.46
N GLY A 400 23.65 8.06 -2.55
CA GLY A 400 24.60 8.03 -1.44
C GLY A 400 24.10 8.73 -0.16
N THR A 401 24.69 8.34 0.98
CA THR A 401 24.38 8.98 2.25
C THR A 401 24.90 10.40 2.33
N MET A 402 24.05 11.36 1.94
CA MET A 402 24.20 12.76 2.31
C MET A 402 24.02 12.84 3.83
N MET A 403 25.12 12.73 4.59
CA MET A 403 25.16 13.30 5.93
C MET A 403 24.90 14.79 5.74
N GLY A 404 23.79 15.28 6.25
CA GLY A 404 23.61 16.73 6.41
C GLY A 404 24.56 17.18 7.51
N GLU A 405 25.49 18.07 7.18
CA GLU A 405 26.10 18.91 8.20
C GLU A 405 24.96 19.77 8.78
N ILE A 406 24.73 19.60 10.09
CA ILE A 406 23.78 20.40 10.89
C ILE A 406 24.37 21.79 11.09
#